data_AF-A0A2H6K4H5-F1
#
_entry.id   AF-A0A2H6K4H5-F1
#
_cell.length_a   1.000
_cell.length_b   1.000
_cell.length_c   1.000
_cell.angle_alpha   90.00
_cell.angle_beta   90.00
_cell.angle_gamma   90.00
#
_symmetry.space_group_name_H-M   'P 1'
#
loop_
_entity.id
_entity.type
_entity.pdbx_description
1 polymer ?
#
loop_
_entity_poly.entity_id
_entity_poly.type
_entity_poly.pdbx_seq_one_letter_code
_entity_poly.pdbx_strand_id
1 'polypeptide(L)'
;MTTYDQEQDWADCGEALKELSRRYGIESIQYDERLPVPPELLEGMDPDLLARALVFPVIKDGDRIVVAVADPENVDMEVVRKVVRGAPYELRVAPESHIRWMIDDYLNAPPGEIIGTERTGLAYWRNTMATWRTRLACYRTDLAKIRVSLSVLRWGLGFVTLASASAVLGWSFTFTQLVYWVLLVSGIAITGVGLYLYLKLRRLMMRSPGPQTLVEVTGAALRFVEDYQVDYAPRPRTKATMLSRLTDFLPSYCSLLRPEPESRERTHLARERDILAAQRTLAACYRTLYARARTGLAFIRTGIVFLGIGLGLVRYFQVDMVSLWGLILILAGGTMIIDGLQWYLPTRKEEPKLERLLSDPVR
;
A
#
# COMPACT_ATOMS: atom_id res chain seq x y z
N MET A 1 -7.99 13.86 -32.06
CA MET A 1 -7.40 15.19 -31.88
C MET A 1 -5.91 14.95 -31.76
N THR A 2 -5.23 15.22 -32.87
CA THR A 2 -3.85 14.80 -33.17
C THR A 2 -2.86 15.74 -32.51
N THR A 3 -1.62 15.30 -32.30
CA THR A 3 -0.45 16.07 -31.82
C THR A 3 -0.27 17.46 -32.46
N TYR A 4 -0.89 17.69 -33.63
CA TYR A 4 -0.99 18.98 -34.31
C TYR A 4 -1.76 20.06 -33.53
N ASP A 5 -2.78 19.69 -32.75
CA ASP A 5 -3.58 20.65 -31.97
C ASP A 5 -2.86 21.10 -30.68
N GLN A 6 -1.95 20.29 -30.14
CA GLN A 6 -1.17 20.65 -28.94
C GLN A 6 -0.08 21.69 -29.26
N GLU A 7 0.62 21.55 -30.39
CA GLU A 7 1.64 22.52 -30.80
C GLU A 7 1.03 23.90 -31.13
N GLN A 8 -0.24 23.90 -31.55
CA GLN A 8 -1.06 25.09 -31.79
C GLN A 8 -1.46 25.81 -30.49
N ASP A 9 -1.90 25.08 -29.45
CA ASP A 9 -2.38 25.64 -28.18
C ASP A 9 -1.25 26.22 -27.29
N TRP A 10 -0.04 25.63 -27.38
CA TRP A 10 1.19 26.16 -26.75
C TRP A 10 1.72 27.42 -27.44
N ALA A 11 1.60 27.48 -28.76
CA ALA A 11 1.84 28.72 -29.51
C ALA A 11 0.80 29.77 -29.10
N ASP A 12 -0.48 29.41 -28.97
CA ASP A 12 -1.58 30.29 -28.58
C ASP A 12 -1.41 30.86 -27.15
N CYS A 13 -0.93 30.11 -26.16
CA CYS A 13 -0.71 30.65 -24.80
C CYS A 13 0.46 31.66 -24.73
N GLY A 14 1.57 31.35 -25.42
CA GLY A 14 2.71 32.27 -25.53
C GLY A 14 2.38 33.49 -26.39
N GLU A 15 1.54 33.33 -27.40
CA GLU A 15 1.05 34.39 -28.27
C GLU A 15 0.01 35.26 -27.56
N ALA A 16 -0.89 34.69 -26.75
CA ALA A 16 -1.84 35.41 -25.91
C ALA A 16 -1.15 36.25 -24.83
N LEU A 17 -0.10 35.74 -24.18
CA LEU A 17 0.71 36.52 -23.23
C LEU A 17 1.48 37.66 -23.91
N LYS A 18 1.98 37.45 -25.12
CA LYS A 18 2.64 38.49 -25.93
C LYS A 18 1.65 39.53 -26.43
N GLU A 19 0.45 39.12 -26.82
CA GLU A 19 -0.59 40.01 -27.33
C GLU A 19 -1.20 40.85 -26.20
N LEU A 20 -1.42 40.26 -25.02
CA LEU A 20 -1.81 41.00 -23.82
C LEU A 20 -0.75 42.02 -23.41
N SER A 21 0.53 41.61 -23.40
CA SER A 21 1.64 42.53 -23.10
C SER A 21 1.73 43.68 -24.12
N ARG A 22 1.55 43.38 -25.42
CA ARG A 22 1.54 44.39 -26.49
C ARG A 22 0.35 45.34 -26.39
N ARG A 23 -0.85 44.81 -26.08
CA ARG A 23 -2.10 45.57 -26.01
C ARG A 23 -2.09 46.60 -24.89
N TYR A 24 -1.57 46.22 -23.73
CA TYR A 24 -1.58 47.08 -22.54
C TYR A 24 -0.24 47.78 -22.27
N GLY A 25 0.85 47.39 -22.95
CA GLY A 25 2.19 47.96 -22.75
C GLY A 25 2.83 47.59 -21.41
N ILE A 26 2.40 46.49 -20.79
CA ILE A 26 2.82 46.04 -19.46
C ILE A 26 3.47 44.66 -19.57
N GLU A 27 4.45 44.34 -18.72
CA GLU A 27 5.05 43.00 -18.67
C GLU A 27 4.00 41.94 -18.33
N SER A 28 4.05 40.79 -19.01
CA SER A 28 3.18 39.67 -18.71
C SER A 28 3.82 38.68 -17.76
N ILE A 29 3.00 38.01 -16.95
CA ILE A 29 3.46 36.99 -16.01
C ILE A 29 2.73 35.67 -16.28
N GLN A 30 3.51 34.61 -16.42
CA GLN A 30 3.00 33.27 -16.60
C GLN A 30 2.79 32.62 -15.24
N TYR A 31 1.72 31.84 -15.11
CA TYR A 31 1.56 30.95 -13.97
C TYR A 31 2.65 29.88 -13.98
N ASP A 32 3.45 29.83 -12.92
CA ASP A 32 4.43 28.78 -12.66
C ASP A 32 4.30 28.33 -11.20
N GLU A 33 3.96 27.06 -10.99
CA GLU A 33 3.86 26.41 -9.68
C GLU A 33 5.17 26.46 -8.87
N ARG A 34 6.30 26.71 -9.54
CA ARG A 34 7.61 26.81 -8.90
C ARG A 34 7.90 28.20 -8.37
N LEU A 35 7.09 29.19 -8.70
CA LEU A 35 7.32 30.55 -8.27
C LEU A 35 7.02 30.66 -6.77
N PRO A 36 8.00 30.99 -5.92
CA PRO A 36 7.76 31.10 -4.49
C PRO A 36 7.03 32.42 -4.21
N VAL A 37 5.72 32.36 -4.00
CA VAL A 37 4.94 33.50 -3.52
C VAL A 37 5.18 33.66 -2.02
N PRO A 38 5.68 34.81 -1.54
CA PRO A 38 5.95 35.02 -0.13
C PRO A 38 4.68 34.86 0.74
N PRO A 39 4.71 34.08 1.84
CA PRO A 39 3.53 33.84 2.69
C PRO A 39 2.94 35.12 3.28
N GLU A 40 3.80 36.11 3.53
CA GLU A 40 3.43 37.44 4.03
C GLU A 40 2.43 38.17 3.11
N LEU A 41 2.49 37.88 1.80
CA LEU A 41 1.56 38.43 0.82
C LEU A 41 0.20 37.73 0.91
N LEU A 42 0.13 36.46 1.30
CA LEU A 42 -1.09 35.67 1.25
C LEU A 42 -1.91 35.74 2.56
N GLU A 43 -1.31 36.26 3.63
CA GLU A 43 -1.93 36.28 4.96
C GLU A 43 -3.19 37.18 5.01
N GLY A 44 -4.32 36.65 5.47
CA GLY A 44 -5.56 37.41 5.65
C GLY A 44 -6.26 37.85 4.36
N MET A 45 -5.93 37.24 3.22
CA MET A 45 -6.61 37.47 1.95
C MET A 45 -7.89 36.63 1.82
N ASP A 46 -8.91 37.22 1.21
CA ASP A 46 -10.17 36.54 0.89
C ASP A 46 -10.11 35.97 -0.54
N PRO A 47 -10.12 34.62 -0.71
CA PRO A 47 -10.04 33.98 -2.03
C PRO A 47 -11.18 34.38 -2.97
N ASP A 48 -12.39 34.55 -2.43
CA ASP A 48 -13.59 34.88 -3.23
C ASP A 48 -13.51 36.29 -3.80
N LEU A 49 -12.92 37.21 -3.03
CA LEU A 49 -12.72 38.60 -3.45
C LEU A 49 -11.67 38.70 -4.57
N LEU A 50 -10.58 37.93 -4.47
CA LEU A 50 -9.53 37.92 -5.48
C LEU A 50 -9.96 37.21 -6.77
N ALA A 51 -10.76 36.15 -6.66
CA ALA A 51 -11.30 35.43 -7.82
C ALA A 51 -12.31 36.27 -8.61
N ARG A 52 -13.09 37.10 -7.93
CA ARG A 52 -14.01 38.06 -8.56
C ARG A 52 -13.29 39.23 -9.20
N ALA A 53 -12.25 39.75 -8.54
CA ALA A 53 -11.48 40.88 -9.03
C ALA A 53 -10.44 40.50 -10.09
N LEU A 54 -10.09 39.21 -10.22
CA LEU A 54 -9.02 38.70 -11.08
C LEU A 54 -7.68 39.41 -10.81
N VAL A 55 -7.32 39.46 -9.53
CA VAL A 55 -6.10 40.08 -9.01
C VAL A 55 -5.37 39.08 -8.12
N PHE A 56 -4.05 38.94 -8.24
CA PHE A 56 -3.25 38.07 -7.37
C PHE A 56 -1.83 38.61 -7.11
N PRO A 57 -1.33 38.67 -5.86
CA PRO A 57 0.04 39.09 -5.57
C PRO A 57 1.05 37.96 -5.84
N VAL A 58 2.05 38.23 -6.68
CA VAL A 58 2.91 37.17 -7.23
C VAL A 58 4.33 37.20 -6.66
N ILE A 59 4.95 38.39 -6.56
CA ILE A 59 6.36 38.55 -6.15
C ILE A 59 6.49 39.73 -5.20
N LYS A 60 7.36 39.61 -4.19
CA LYS A 60 7.85 40.75 -3.39
C LYS A 60 9.33 40.96 -3.73
N ASP A 61 9.63 42.01 -4.48
CA ASP A 61 11.00 42.39 -4.84
C ASP A 61 11.42 43.62 -4.02
N GLY A 62 12.07 43.36 -2.88
CA GLY A 62 12.41 44.37 -1.88
C GLY A 62 11.15 45.01 -1.27
N ASP A 63 10.93 46.30 -1.57
CA ASP A 63 9.77 47.07 -1.11
C ASP A 63 8.61 47.07 -2.13
N ARG A 64 8.82 46.51 -3.33
CA ARG A 64 7.81 46.48 -4.40
C ARG A 64 7.08 45.14 -4.46
N ILE A 65 5.77 45.20 -4.64
CA ILE A 65 4.92 44.01 -4.81
C ILE A 65 4.43 43.94 -6.26
N VAL A 66 4.70 42.82 -6.93
CA VAL A 66 4.21 42.52 -8.27
C VAL A 66 2.84 41.87 -8.16
N VAL A 67 1.85 42.44 -8.83
CA VAL A 67 0.46 41.98 -8.80
C VAL A 67 0.03 41.57 -10.21
N ALA A 68 -0.37 40.30 -10.37
CA ALA A 68 -0.98 39.80 -11.59
C ALA A 68 -2.43 40.29 -11.72
N VAL A 69 -2.79 40.79 -12.90
CA VAL A 69 -4.12 41.27 -13.23
C VAL A 69 -4.55 40.80 -14.63
N ALA A 70 -5.84 40.48 -14.79
CA ALA A 70 -6.37 40.02 -16.06
C ALA A 70 -6.57 41.18 -17.05
N ASP A 71 -7.14 42.27 -16.55
CA ASP A 71 -7.43 43.46 -17.34
C ASP A 71 -7.07 44.72 -16.54
N PRO A 72 -5.93 45.37 -16.83
CA PRO A 72 -5.48 46.53 -16.07
C PRO A 72 -6.38 47.76 -16.22
N GLU A 73 -7.24 47.84 -17.25
CA GLU A 73 -8.17 48.97 -17.45
C GLU A 73 -9.47 48.84 -16.64
N ASN A 74 -9.89 47.61 -16.33
CA ASN A 74 -11.16 47.30 -15.65
C ASN A 74 -10.98 46.67 -14.27
N VAL A 75 -9.78 46.81 -13.69
CA VAL A 75 -9.47 46.28 -12.36
C VAL A 75 -10.01 47.18 -11.25
N ASP A 76 -10.57 46.56 -10.22
CA ASP A 76 -10.92 47.23 -8.99
C ASP A 76 -9.64 47.64 -8.21
N MET A 77 -9.29 48.91 -8.33
CA MET A 77 -8.11 49.49 -7.67
C MET A 77 -8.21 49.49 -6.14
N GLU A 78 -9.40 49.36 -5.56
CA GLU A 78 -9.54 49.18 -4.11
C GLU A 78 -9.05 47.80 -3.67
N VAL A 79 -9.32 46.77 -4.47
CA VAL A 79 -8.84 45.41 -4.22
C VAL A 79 -7.32 45.34 -4.35
N VAL A 80 -6.76 45.95 -5.40
CA VAL A 80 -5.30 46.04 -5.55
C VAL A 80 -4.69 46.72 -4.33
N ARG A 81 -5.19 47.89 -3.91
CA ARG A 81 -4.67 48.61 -2.73
C ARG A 81 -4.74 47.78 -1.44
N LYS A 82 -5.79 46.98 -1.25
CA LYS A 82 -5.89 46.04 -0.12
C LYS A 82 -4.83 44.95 -0.20
N VAL A 83 -4.58 44.42 -1.40
CA VAL A 83 -3.56 43.38 -1.64
C VAL A 83 -2.16 43.90 -1.36
N VAL A 84 -1.84 45.12 -1.78
CA VAL A 84 -0.49 45.70 -1.63
C VAL A 84 -0.22 46.28 -0.23
N ARG A 85 -1.26 46.43 0.61
CA ARG A 85 -1.17 47.04 1.96
C ARG A 85 -0.43 48.38 2.00
N GLY A 86 -0.51 49.16 0.92
CA GLY A 86 0.13 50.48 0.79
C GLY A 86 1.61 50.48 0.35
N ALA A 87 2.21 49.32 0.05
CA ALA A 87 3.54 49.26 -0.54
C ALA A 87 3.51 49.70 -2.02
N PRO A 88 4.64 50.14 -2.61
CA PRO A 88 4.70 50.38 -4.05
C PRO A 88 4.44 49.08 -4.82
N TYR A 89 3.67 49.14 -5.91
CA TYR A 89 3.33 47.96 -6.72
C TYR A 89 3.65 48.12 -8.19
N GLU A 90 3.83 46.97 -8.83
CA GLU A 90 3.93 46.80 -10.27
C GLU A 90 2.81 45.87 -10.74
N LEU A 91 2.00 46.33 -11.70
CA LEU A 91 0.99 45.47 -12.32
C LEU A 91 1.65 44.65 -13.42
N ARG A 92 1.30 43.37 -13.50
CA ARG A 92 1.65 42.49 -14.61
C ARG A 92 0.42 41.81 -15.17
N VAL A 93 0.36 41.67 -16.47
CA VAL A 93 -0.83 41.11 -17.13
C VAL A 93 -0.70 39.59 -17.20
N ALA A 94 -1.74 38.89 -16.80
CA ALA A 94 -1.83 37.45 -16.93
C ALA A 94 -3.23 37.07 -17.45
N PRO A 95 -3.38 36.01 -18.25
CA PRO A 95 -4.69 35.50 -18.63
C PRO A 95 -5.57 35.25 -17.39
N GLU A 96 -6.88 35.47 -17.53
CA GLU A 96 -7.87 35.19 -16.48
C GLU A 96 -7.73 33.76 -15.90
N SER A 97 -7.46 32.79 -16.76
CA SER A 97 -7.21 31.40 -16.38
C SER A 97 -6.01 31.26 -15.44
N HIS A 98 -4.90 31.96 -15.72
CA HIS A 98 -3.68 31.91 -14.92
C HIS A 98 -3.88 32.49 -13.53
N ILE A 99 -4.63 33.59 -13.41
CA ILE A 99 -4.89 34.23 -12.12
C ILE A 99 -5.79 33.34 -11.26
N ARG A 100 -6.80 32.71 -11.86
CA ARG A 100 -7.61 31.72 -11.15
C ARG A 100 -6.76 30.54 -10.66
N TRP A 101 -5.81 30.06 -11.47
CA TRP A 101 -4.90 28.99 -11.04
C TRP A 101 -4.00 29.43 -9.88
N MET A 102 -3.50 30.67 -9.89
CA MET A 102 -2.75 31.21 -8.75
C MET A 102 -3.62 31.27 -7.48
N ILE A 103 -4.85 31.75 -7.58
CA ILE A 103 -5.76 31.82 -6.42
C ILE A 103 -6.07 30.43 -5.89
N ASP A 104 -6.37 29.47 -6.76
CA ASP A 104 -6.63 28.09 -6.37
C ASP A 104 -5.42 27.44 -5.70
N ASP A 105 -4.21 27.62 -6.25
CA ASP A 105 -3.00 26.95 -5.78
C ASP A 105 -2.45 27.56 -4.48
N TYR A 106 -2.57 28.88 -4.31
CA TYR A 106 -1.95 29.58 -3.18
C TYR A 106 -2.92 30.02 -2.08
N LEU A 107 -4.22 30.17 -2.34
CA LEU A 107 -5.20 30.70 -1.37
C LEU A 107 -6.32 29.72 -0.98
N ASN A 108 -6.67 28.75 -1.84
CA ASN A 108 -7.67 27.72 -1.51
C ASN A 108 -7.07 26.47 -0.84
N ALA A 109 -5.74 26.33 -0.81
CA ALA A 109 -5.05 25.23 -0.15
C ALA A 109 -4.78 25.54 1.34
N PRO A 110 -5.32 24.76 2.30
CA PRO A 110 -4.90 24.88 3.70
C PRO A 110 -3.38 24.67 3.83
N PRO A 111 -2.70 25.33 4.79
CA PRO A 111 -1.25 25.21 4.96
C PRO A 111 -0.84 23.74 5.17
N GLY A 112 -0.26 23.14 4.13
CA GLY A 112 -0.02 21.69 3.99
C GLY A 112 -0.31 21.13 2.58
N GLU A 113 -1.06 21.85 1.75
CA GLU A 113 -1.52 21.45 0.40
C GLU A 113 -0.99 22.34 -0.75
N ILE A 114 0.25 22.82 -0.65
CA ILE A 114 0.94 23.44 -1.78
C ILE A 114 1.18 22.31 -2.82
N ILE A 115 0.99 22.51 -4.14
CA ILE A 115 1.24 21.44 -5.14
C ILE A 115 2.63 20.77 -5.00
N GLY A 116 3.62 21.51 -4.48
CA GLY A 116 4.92 20.96 -4.06
C GLY A 116 4.84 19.97 -2.88
N THR A 117 4.04 20.23 -1.84
CA THR A 117 3.79 19.30 -0.74
C THR A 117 2.98 18.09 -1.19
N GLU A 118 2.02 18.25 -2.12
CA GLU A 118 1.29 17.11 -2.70
C GLU A 118 2.22 16.17 -3.46
N ARG A 119 3.09 16.70 -4.34
CA ARG A 119 4.02 15.87 -5.12
C ARG A 119 5.06 15.19 -4.23
N THR A 120 5.52 15.87 -3.17
CA THR A 120 6.41 15.24 -2.17
C THR A 120 5.67 14.22 -1.31
N GLY A 121 4.41 14.44 -0.96
CA GLY A 121 3.53 13.50 -0.27
C GLY A 121 3.26 12.23 -1.09
N LEU A 122 2.88 12.38 -2.36
CA LEU A 122 2.74 11.30 -3.34
C LEU A 122 4.05 10.51 -3.51
N ALA A 123 5.19 11.19 -3.62
CA ALA A 123 6.50 10.53 -3.70
C ALA A 123 6.87 9.76 -2.42
N TYR A 124 6.68 10.36 -1.26
CA TYR A 124 6.86 9.71 0.04
C TYR A 124 5.96 8.47 0.16
N TRP A 125 4.72 8.58 -0.30
CA TRP A 125 3.74 7.50 -0.29
C TRP A 125 4.15 6.33 -1.20
N ARG A 126 4.61 6.60 -2.43
CA ARG A 126 5.18 5.57 -3.32
C ARG A 126 6.37 4.85 -2.70
N ASN A 127 7.29 5.58 -2.07
CA ASN A 127 8.46 5.00 -1.41
C ASN A 127 8.04 4.12 -0.23
N THR A 128 7.04 4.56 0.51
CA THR A 128 6.41 3.80 1.60
C THR A 128 5.80 2.50 1.06
N MET A 129 4.93 2.57 0.05
CA MET A 129 4.34 1.39 -0.61
C MET A 129 5.36 0.44 -1.23
N ALA A 130 6.44 0.95 -1.81
CA ALA A 130 7.55 0.14 -2.31
C ALA A 130 8.23 -0.64 -1.18
N THR A 131 8.52 0.04 -0.06
CA THR A 131 9.08 -0.59 1.14
C THR A 131 8.16 -1.68 1.68
N TRP A 132 6.84 -1.44 1.70
CA TRP A 132 5.85 -2.44 2.10
C TRP A 132 5.85 -3.67 1.19
N ARG A 133 5.88 -3.48 -0.14
CA ARG A 133 5.95 -4.59 -1.09
C ARG A 133 7.22 -5.44 -0.88
N THR A 134 8.35 -4.81 -0.57
CA THR A 134 9.59 -5.52 -0.21
C THR A 134 9.42 -6.31 1.09
N ARG A 135 8.84 -5.72 2.14
CA ARG A 135 8.54 -6.43 3.39
C ARG A 135 7.61 -7.62 3.18
N LEU A 136 6.55 -7.46 2.38
CA LEU A 136 5.61 -8.54 2.02
C LEU A 136 6.28 -9.64 1.19
N ALA A 137 7.26 -9.30 0.36
CA ALA A 137 8.09 -10.29 -0.34
C ALA A 137 8.94 -11.09 0.65
N CYS A 138 9.62 -10.43 1.59
CA CYS A 138 10.38 -11.10 2.67
C CYS A 138 9.47 -11.99 3.53
N TYR A 139 8.28 -11.53 3.88
CA TYR A 139 7.32 -12.33 4.63
C TYR A 139 6.94 -13.61 3.88
N ARG A 140 6.73 -13.54 2.56
CA ARG A 140 6.45 -14.72 1.73
C ARG A 140 7.64 -15.68 1.64
N THR A 141 8.87 -15.18 1.59
CA THR A 141 10.05 -16.07 1.60
C THR A 141 10.20 -16.76 2.94
N ASP A 142 9.89 -16.10 4.06
CA ASP A 142 9.89 -16.72 5.38
C ASP A 142 8.79 -17.78 5.54
N LEU A 143 7.58 -17.52 5.02
CA LEU A 143 6.51 -18.54 4.91
C LEU A 143 6.97 -19.76 4.09
N ALA A 144 7.73 -19.55 3.02
CA ALA A 144 8.28 -20.65 2.22
C ALA A 144 9.32 -21.46 3.01
N LYS A 145 10.23 -20.80 3.74
CA LYS A 145 11.21 -21.47 4.62
C LYS A 145 10.53 -22.27 5.74
N ILE A 146 9.41 -21.78 6.28
CA ILE A 146 8.61 -22.53 7.25
C ILE A 146 8.07 -23.83 6.64
N ARG A 147 7.58 -23.80 5.40
CA ARG A 147 7.14 -25.03 4.70
C ARG A 147 8.27 -26.00 4.42
N VAL A 148 9.48 -25.51 4.16
CA VAL A 148 10.68 -26.35 4.05
C VAL A 148 10.99 -27.00 5.39
N SER A 149 10.97 -26.23 6.48
CA SER A 149 11.19 -26.76 7.84
C SER A 149 10.13 -27.79 8.23
N LEU A 150 8.86 -27.56 7.85
CA LEU A 150 7.77 -28.52 8.00
C LEU A 150 8.01 -29.80 7.20
N SER A 151 8.54 -29.70 5.97
CA SER A 151 8.90 -30.86 5.17
C SER A 151 10.01 -31.68 5.83
N VAL A 152 11.02 -31.02 6.41
CA VAL A 152 12.09 -31.68 7.17
C VAL A 152 11.53 -32.39 8.40
N LEU A 153 10.68 -31.71 9.18
CA LEU A 153 9.96 -32.31 10.31
C LEU A 153 9.17 -33.55 9.90
N ARG A 154 8.46 -33.48 8.77
CA ARG A 154 7.67 -34.59 8.25
C ARG A 154 8.53 -35.80 7.89
N TRP A 155 9.71 -35.58 7.29
CA TRP A 155 10.66 -36.66 7.01
C TRP A 155 11.23 -37.28 8.28
N GLY A 156 11.60 -36.45 9.27
CA GLY A 156 12.11 -36.93 10.55
C GLY A 156 11.09 -37.81 11.30
N LEU A 157 9.85 -37.32 11.44
CA LEU A 157 8.76 -38.07 12.06
C LEU A 157 8.41 -39.32 11.23
N GLY A 158 8.48 -39.23 9.90
CA GLY A 158 8.30 -40.37 9.00
C GLY A 158 9.32 -41.49 9.25
N PHE A 159 10.60 -41.16 9.43
CA PHE A 159 11.63 -42.15 9.78
C PHE A 159 11.39 -42.78 11.14
N VAL A 160 10.95 -42.01 12.14
CA VAL A 160 10.57 -42.55 13.46
C VAL A 160 9.37 -43.51 13.33
N THR A 161 8.38 -43.19 12.49
CA THR A 161 7.24 -44.09 12.22
C THR A 161 7.67 -45.37 11.50
N LEU A 162 8.58 -45.27 10.52
CA LEU A 162 9.12 -46.42 9.79
C LEU A 162 9.97 -47.31 10.69
N ALA A 163 10.82 -46.73 11.54
CA ALA A 163 11.58 -47.47 12.55
C ALA A 163 10.62 -48.22 13.48
N SER A 164 9.59 -47.53 13.99
CA SER A 164 8.57 -48.13 14.85
C SER A 164 7.82 -49.28 14.16
N ALA A 165 7.43 -49.11 12.89
CA ALA A 165 6.79 -50.17 12.12
C ALA A 165 7.73 -51.35 11.82
N SER A 166 9.02 -51.10 11.59
CA SER A 166 10.00 -52.17 11.35
C SER A 166 10.27 -53.03 12.58
N ALA A 167 10.23 -52.42 13.78
CA ALA A 167 10.33 -53.15 15.05
C ALA A 167 9.13 -54.09 15.25
N VAL A 168 7.95 -53.66 14.78
CA VAL A 168 6.70 -54.43 14.87
C VAL A 168 6.69 -55.65 13.96
N LEU A 169 7.22 -55.52 12.75
CA LEU A 169 7.22 -56.62 11.76
C LEU A 169 8.16 -57.78 12.14
N GLY A 170 8.93 -57.66 13.22
CA GLY A 170 9.65 -58.78 13.82
C GLY A 170 10.69 -59.42 12.90
N TRP A 171 11.38 -58.64 12.06
CA TRP A 171 12.42 -59.20 11.19
C TRP A 171 13.58 -59.69 12.06
N SER A 172 13.79 -61.01 12.08
CA SER A 172 14.61 -61.77 13.03
C SER A 172 16.13 -61.71 12.81
N PHE A 173 16.63 -60.78 11.98
CA PHE A 173 18.05 -60.67 11.64
C PHE A 173 18.77 -59.57 12.42
N THR A 174 20.07 -59.75 12.69
CA THR A 174 20.95 -58.68 13.23
C THR A 174 20.98 -57.44 12.33
N PHE A 175 20.83 -57.63 11.02
CA PHE A 175 20.75 -56.55 10.03
C PHE A 175 19.56 -55.61 10.26
N THR A 176 18.40 -56.14 10.68
CA THR A 176 17.19 -55.32 10.89
C THR A 176 17.22 -54.52 12.17
N GLN A 177 17.93 -54.99 13.19
CA GLN A 177 18.21 -54.19 14.38
C GLN A 177 19.13 -52.99 14.06
N LEU A 178 20.15 -53.17 13.23
CA LEU A 178 20.99 -52.06 12.77
C LEU A 178 20.17 -51.02 11.98
N VAL A 179 19.34 -51.48 11.04
CA VAL A 179 18.46 -50.61 10.26
C VAL A 179 17.48 -49.84 11.14
N TYR A 180 16.90 -50.48 12.16
CA TYR A 180 16.03 -49.84 13.15
C TYR A 180 16.74 -48.67 13.86
N TRP A 181 17.93 -48.91 14.43
CA TRP A 181 18.66 -47.87 15.16
C TRP A 181 19.11 -46.72 14.24
N VAL A 182 19.54 -47.02 13.02
CA VAL A 182 19.89 -46.01 12.03
C VAL A 182 18.68 -45.14 11.67
N LEU A 183 17.52 -45.74 11.39
CA LEU A 183 16.29 -45.00 11.08
C LEU A 183 15.77 -44.18 12.26
N LEU A 184 15.87 -44.73 13.47
CA LEU A 184 15.42 -44.05 14.69
C LEU A 184 16.29 -42.83 15.00
N VAL A 185 17.61 -43.01 15.05
CA VAL A 185 18.56 -41.93 15.37
C VAL A 185 18.55 -40.86 14.29
N SER A 186 18.54 -41.25 13.01
CA SER A 186 18.45 -40.29 11.91
C SER A 186 17.11 -39.55 11.93
N GLY A 187 16.00 -40.24 12.20
CA GLY A 187 14.68 -39.62 12.36
C GLY A 187 14.61 -38.61 13.49
N ILE A 188 15.16 -38.93 14.67
CA ILE A 188 15.23 -38.02 15.83
C ILE A 188 16.10 -36.81 15.50
N ALA A 189 17.28 -37.01 14.90
CA ALA A 189 18.17 -35.92 14.52
C ALA A 189 17.52 -34.97 13.50
N ILE A 190 16.89 -35.50 12.45
CA ILE A 190 16.19 -34.72 11.43
C ILE A 190 15.00 -33.97 12.03
N THR A 191 14.24 -34.62 12.92
CA THR A 191 13.12 -33.98 13.64
C THR A 191 13.62 -32.84 14.52
N GLY A 192 14.71 -33.04 15.26
CA GLY A 192 15.33 -32.00 16.09
C GLY A 192 15.79 -30.79 15.29
N VAL A 193 16.48 -31.01 14.16
CA VAL A 193 16.89 -29.93 13.24
C VAL A 193 15.69 -29.20 12.66
N GLY A 194 14.69 -29.95 12.16
CA GLY A 194 13.47 -29.38 11.61
C GLY A 194 12.69 -28.54 12.63
N LEU A 195 12.59 -29.03 13.87
CA LEU A 195 11.91 -28.34 14.97
C LEU A 195 12.66 -27.07 15.37
N TYR A 196 13.98 -27.14 15.48
CA TYR A 196 14.82 -25.99 15.80
C TYR A 196 14.68 -24.88 14.74
N LEU A 197 14.78 -25.25 13.45
CA LEU A 197 14.61 -24.30 12.35
C LEU A 197 13.22 -23.67 12.38
N TYR A 198 12.18 -24.48 12.55
CA TYR A 198 10.80 -24.00 12.65
C TYR A 198 10.60 -23.04 13.84
N LEU A 199 11.06 -23.41 15.05
CA LEU A 199 10.92 -22.56 16.24
C LEU A 199 11.74 -21.27 16.16
N LYS A 200 12.92 -21.32 15.52
CA LYS A 200 13.74 -20.13 15.23
C LYS A 200 12.98 -19.18 14.32
N LEU A 201 12.45 -19.69 13.20
CA LEU A 201 11.67 -18.87 12.27
C LEU A 201 10.37 -18.34 12.90
N ARG A 202 9.66 -19.17 13.68
CA ARG A 202 8.43 -18.75 14.38
C ARG A 202 8.71 -17.65 15.39
N ARG A 203 9.80 -17.73 16.16
CA ARG A 203 10.22 -16.66 17.08
C ARG A 203 10.57 -15.37 16.34
N LEU A 204 11.24 -15.45 15.20
CA LEU A 204 11.55 -14.28 14.36
C LEU A 204 10.28 -13.63 13.81
N MET A 205 9.30 -14.44 13.40
CA MET A 205 8.02 -13.93 12.90
C MET A 205 7.12 -13.35 14.00
N MET A 206 7.14 -13.86 15.23
CA MET A 206 6.41 -13.24 16.35
C MET A 206 7.02 -11.90 16.81
N ARG A 207 8.27 -11.61 16.42
CA ARG A 207 8.92 -10.29 16.60
C ARG A 207 8.75 -9.36 15.39
N SER A 208 8.31 -9.89 14.25
CA SER A 208 7.96 -9.11 13.05
C SER A 208 6.56 -8.54 13.24
N PRO A 209 6.31 -7.29 12.81
CA PRO A 209 5.26 -6.49 13.41
C PRO A 209 3.89 -7.09 13.04
N GLY A 210 3.03 -7.17 14.04
CA GLY A 210 1.87 -8.07 14.06
C GLY A 210 0.82 -7.74 12.98
N PRO A 211 -0.32 -8.45 12.97
CA PRO A 211 -1.47 -8.13 12.12
C PRO A 211 -1.85 -6.64 12.14
N GLN A 212 -1.55 -5.95 13.23
CA GLN A 212 -1.68 -4.50 13.42
C GLN A 212 -0.93 -3.66 12.38
N THR A 213 0.21 -4.11 11.84
CA THR A 213 0.98 -3.34 10.84
C THR A 213 0.36 -3.42 9.46
N LEU A 214 -0.25 -4.55 9.10
CA LEU A 214 -1.09 -4.64 7.89
C LEU A 214 -2.31 -3.72 8.00
N VAL A 215 -2.85 -3.56 9.21
CA VAL A 215 -4.02 -2.73 9.54
C VAL A 215 -3.68 -1.23 9.63
N GLU A 216 -2.56 -0.84 10.23
CA GLU A 216 -2.06 0.54 10.26
C GLU A 216 -1.68 1.02 8.87
N VAL A 217 -1.11 0.15 8.04
CA VAL A 217 -0.72 0.51 6.67
C VAL A 217 -1.92 0.63 5.76
N THR A 218 -2.92 -0.23 5.93
CA THR A 218 -4.22 -0.01 5.26
C THR A 218 -4.89 1.25 5.78
N GLY A 219 -4.69 1.64 7.05
CA GLY A 219 -5.22 2.88 7.62
C GLY A 219 -4.53 4.16 7.14
N ALA A 220 -3.20 4.15 7.04
CA ALA A 220 -2.45 5.25 6.46
C ALA A 220 -2.78 5.39 4.97
N ALA A 221 -2.96 4.28 4.26
CA ALA A 221 -3.40 4.27 2.88
C ALA A 221 -4.84 4.77 2.74
N LEU A 222 -5.71 4.37 3.67
CA LEU A 222 -7.11 4.80 3.71
C LEU A 222 -7.20 6.30 3.95
N ARG A 223 -6.49 6.82 4.96
CA ARG A 223 -6.43 8.25 5.25
C ARG A 223 -5.88 9.05 4.08
N PHE A 224 -4.78 8.60 3.47
CA PHE A 224 -4.22 9.28 2.31
C PHE A 224 -5.18 9.26 1.11
N VAL A 225 -5.84 8.13 0.85
CA VAL A 225 -6.88 8.06 -0.19
C VAL A 225 -8.07 8.96 0.18
N GLU A 226 -8.49 8.98 1.44
CA GLU A 226 -9.57 9.85 1.95
C GLU A 226 -9.21 11.34 1.87
N ASP A 227 -7.96 11.72 2.12
CA ASP A 227 -7.49 13.11 2.15
C ASP A 227 -7.26 13.64 0.72
N TYR A 228 -6.75 12.81 -0.20
CA TYR A 228 -6.40 13.23 -1.56
C TYR A 228 -7.42 12.87 -2.65
N GLN A 229 -8.42 11.99 -2.41
CA GLN A 229 -9.35 11.55 -3.47
C GLN A 229 -10.70 12.28 -3.57
N VAL A 230 -11.06 13.14 -2.62
CA VAL A 230 -12.45 13.56 -2.46
C VAL A 230 -12.78 14.79 -3.31
N ASP A 231 -13.11 14.53 -4.58
CA ASP A 231 -14.01 15.41 -5.35
C ASP A 231 -15.02 14.68 -6.23
N TYR A 232 -14.84 13.38 -6.55
CA TYR A 232 -15.61 12.76 -7.65
C TYR A 232 -16.39 11.48 -7.36
N ALA A 233 -16.42 10.93 -6.13
CA ALA A 233 -17.17 9.70 -5.86
C ALA A 233 -17.98 9.71 -4.54
N PRO A 234 -19.24 9.21 -4.54
CA PRO A 234 -20.02 9.05 -3.32
C PRO A 234 -19.35 8.04 -2.38
N ARG A 235 -19.29 8.39 -1.08
CA ARG A 235 -18.64 7.57 -0.03
C ARG A 235 -19.30 6.18 0.05
N PRO A 236 -18.58 5.07 -0.21
CA PRO A 236 -19.15 3.73 -0.05
C PRO A 236 -19.45 3.44 1.43
N ARG A 237 -20.52 2.71 1.71
CA ARG A 237 -20.86 2.26 3.09
C ARG A 237 -19.70 1.42 3.63
N THR A 238 -19.03 1.93 4.65
CA THR A 238 -17.81 1.36 5.24
C THR A 238 -18.01 -0.07 5.75
N LYS A 239 -17.28 -1.03 5.17
CA LYS A 239 -17.19 -2.42 5.66
C LYS A 239 -16.33 -2.52 6.94
N ALA A 240 -16.48 -3.61 7.69
CA ALA A 240 -15.92 -3.77 9.03
C ALA A 240 -14.38 -3.99 9.14
N THR A 241 -13.66 -4.25 8.04
CA THR A 241 -12.21 -4.55 8.07
C THR A 241 -11.41 -3.53 7.27
N MET A 242 -10.24 -3.10 7.77
CA MET A 242 -9.45 -2.00 7.18
C MET A 242 -8.99 -2.30 5.74
N LEU A 243 -8.60 -3.54 5.45
CA LEU A 243 -8.19 -3.94 4.09
C LEU A 243 -9.35 -3.97 3.08
N SER A 244 -10.55 -4.34 3.54
CA SER A 244 -11.75 -4.26 2.70
C SER A 244 -12.18 -2.81 2.49
N ARG A 245 -12.07 -1.95 3.53
CA ARG A 245 -12.31 -0.51 3.38
C ARG A 245 -11.38 0.04 2.30
N LEU A 246 -10.06 -0.18 2.43
CA LEU A 246 -9.11 0.28 1.42
C LEU A 246 -9.46 -0.22 0.01
N THR A 247 -9.88 -1.49 -0.13
CA THR A 247 -10.32 -2.02 -1.43
C THR A 247 -11.55 -1.27 -1.97
N ASP A 248 -12.52 -0.92 -1.12
CA ASP A 248 -13.72 -0.17 -1.51
C ASP A 248 -13.41 1.28 -1.95
N PHE A 249 -12.32 1.87 -1.44
CA PHE A 249 -11.89 3.22 -1.81
C PHE A 249 -11.01 3.27 -3.05
N LEU A 250 -10.48 2.15 -3.55
CA LEU A 250 -9.72 2.16 -4.78
C LEU A 250 -10.65 2.05 -6.00
N PRO A 251 -10.72 3.08 -6.86
CA PRO A 251 -11.52 3.01 -8.06
C PRO A 251 -11.01 1.93 -9.03
N SER A 252 -11.95 1.31 -9.78
CA SER A 252 -11.67 0.32 -10.82
C SER A 252 -11.19 0.93 -12.15
N TYR A 253 -11.17 2.26 -12.28
CA TYR A 253 -10.99 2.95 -13.56
C TYR A 253 -9.54 3.42 -13.81
N CYS A 254 -9.16 3.41 -15.09
CA CYS A 254 -8.21 4.35 -15.67
C CYS A 254 -9.02 5.62 -15.97
N SER A 255 -8.65 6.77 -15.41
CA SER A 255 -9.42 8.00 -15.67
C SER A 255 -9.20 8.43 -17.12
N LEU A 256 -10.28 8.89 -17.75
CA LEU A 256 -10.19 9.59 -19.03
C LEU A 256 -9.60 10.97 -18.73
N LEU A 257 -8.39 11.24 -19.23
CA LEU A 257 -7.77 12.56 -19.11
C LEU A 257 -8.68 13.58 -19.82
N ARG A 258 -9.20 14.55 -19.06
CA ARG A 258 -9.75 15.78 -19.65
C ARG A 258 -8.60 16.77 -19.81
N PRO A 259 -8.55 17.54 -20.90
CA PRO A 259 -7.49 18.52 -21.10
C PRO A 259 -7.60 19.58 -19.99
N GLU A 260 -6.66 19.54 -19.06
CA GLU A 260 -6.41 20.53 -18.01
C GLU A 260 -5.01 21.11 -18.26
N PRO A 261 -4.63 22.28 -17.70
CA PRO A 261 -3.29 22.82 -17.88
C PRO A 261 -2.18 21.82 -17.48
N GLU A 262 -1.03 21.91 -18.16
CA GLU A 262 0.11 20.96 -18.13
C GLU A 262 0.59 20.57 -16.71
N SER A 263 0.34 21.46 -15.76
CA SER A 263 0.74 21.35 -14.37
C SER A 263 -0.22 20.45 -13.56
N ARG A 264 -1.54 20.58 -13.81
CA ARG A 264 -2.60 19.70 -13.28
C ARG A 264 -2.57 18.32 -13.94
N GLU A 265 -2.26 18.22 -15.23
CA GLU A 265 -2.09 16.91 -15.90
C GLU A 265 -0.96 16.08 -15.26
N ARG A 266 0.18 16.69 -14.94
CA ARG A 266 1.30 16.00 -14.29
C ARG A 266 0.95 15.50 -12.89
N THR A 267 0.20 16.30 -12.12
CA THR A 267 -0.26 15.92 -10.78
C THR A 267 -1.34 14.84 -10.86
N HIS A 268 -2.27 14.95 -11.81
CA HIS A 268 -3.28 13.93 -12.10
C HIS A 268 -2.65 12.58 -12.50
N LEU A 269 -1.69 12.58 -13.43
CA LEU A 269 -0.94 11.38 -13.81
C LEU A 269 -0.11 10.80 -12.66
N ALA A 270 0.44 11.65 -11.78
CA ALA A 270 1.12 11.20 -10.57
C ALA A 270 0.14 10.49 -9.62
N ARG A 271 -1.06 11.04 -9.43
CA ARG A 271 -2.13 10.45 -8.62
C ARG A 271 -2.61 9.11 -9.18
N GLU A 272 -2.78 9.00 -10.50
CA GLU A 272 -3.12 7.71 -11.14
C GLU A 272 -2.04 6.65 -10.92
N ARG A 273 -0.76 7.02 -11.06
CA ARG A 273 0.36 6.11 -10.79
C ARG A 273 0.36 5.60 -9.35
N ASP A 274 -0.02 6.46 -8.42
CA ASP A 274 -0.10 6.13 -7.00
C ASP A 274 -1.28 5.22 -6.68
N ILE A 275 -2.43 5.43 -7.34
CA ILE A 275 -3.58 4.51 -7.27
C ILE A 275 -3.19 3.13 -7.81
N LEU A 276 -2.55 3.06 -8.98
CA LEU A 276 -2.06 1.79 -9.53
C LEU A 276 -1.01 1.14 -8.61
N ALA A 277 -0.15 1.93 -7.95
CA ALA A 277 0.79 1.42 -6.96
C ALA A 277 0.07 0.87 -5.72
N ALA A 278 -1.01 1.51 -5.29
CA ALA A 278 -1.86 1.05 -4.19
C ALA A 278 -2.59 -0.26 -4.55
N GLN A 279 -3.18 -0.38 -5.75
CA GLN A 279 -3.79 -1.62 -6.25
C GLN A 279 -2.78 -2.78 -6.27
N ARG A 280 -1.55 -2.53 -6.75
CA ARG A 280 -0.47 -3.54 -6.75
C ARG A 280 -0.09 -3.97 -5.33
N THR A 281 -0.07 -3.02 -4.39
CA THR A 281 0.24 -3.29 -2.98
C THR A 281 -0.86 -4.10 -2.32
N LEU A 282 -2.13 -3.77 -2.56
CA LEU A 282 -3.29 -4.55 -2.13
C LEU A 282 -3.25 -5.99 -2.67
N ALA A 283 -3.00 -6.15 -3.97
CA ALA A 283 -2.85 -7.48 -4.58
C ALA A 283 -1.67 -8.26 -3.96
N ALA A 284 -0.58 -7.58 -3.59
CA ALA A 284 0.52 -8.20 -2.85
C ALA A 284 0.09 -8.65 -1.44
N CYS A 285 -0.69 -7.84 -0.72
CA CYS A 285 -1.27 -8.21 0.58
C CYS A 285 -2.11 -9.48 0.47
N TYR A 286 -3.08 -9.54 -0.46
CA TYR A 286 -3.90 -10.73 -0.67
C TYR A 286 -3.06 -11.97 -1.02
N ARG A 287 -2.03 -11.84 -1.87
CA ARG A 287 -1.10 -12.95 -2.15
C ARG A 287 -0.37 -13.44 -0.90
N THR A 288 0.02 -12.54 0.01
CA THR A 288 0.65 -12.94 1.29
C THR A 288 -0.33 -13.64 2.22
N LEU A 289 -1.58 -13.18 2.25
CA LEU A 289 -2.65 -13.79 3.04
C LEU A 289 -2.93 -15.23 2.57
N TYR A 290 -3.06 -15.45 1.25
CA TYR A 290 -3.21 -16.80 0.70
C TYR A 290 -1.98 -17.68 0.93
N ALA A 291 -0.78 -17.11 0.87
CA ALA A 291 0.43 -17.85 1.20
C ALA A 291 0.43 -18.34 2.66
N ARG A 292 -0.07 -17.51 3.59
CA ARG A 292 -0.26 -17.84 5.01
C ARG A 292 -1.36 -18.90 5.22
N ALA A 293 -2.49 -18.79 4.51
CA ALA A 293 -3.53 -19.81 4.55
C ALA A 293 -3.00 -21.17 4.08
N ARG A 294 -2.21 -21.18 3.00
CA ARG A 294 -1.55 -22.39 2.47
C ARG A 294 -0.58 -23.01 3.46
N THR A 295 0.17 -22.22 4.24
CA THR A 295 1.04 -22.78 5.28
C THR A 295 0.21 -23.39 6.41
N GLY A 296 -0.84 -22.71 6.88
CA GLY A 296 -1.74 -23.25 7.91
C GLY A 296 -2.39 -24.57 7.51
N LEU A 297 -2.91 -24.67 6.28
CA LEU A 297 -3.49 -25.90 5.74
C LEU A 297 -2.46 -27.03 5.61
N ALA A 298 -1.22 -26.72 5.25
CA ALA A 298 -0.15 -27.73 5.20
C ALA A 298 0.12 -28.33 6.59
N PHE A 299 0.18 -27.49 7.63
CA PHE A 299 0.34 -27.93 9.02
C PHE A 299 -0.81 -28.81 9.50
N ILE A 300 -2.06 -28.40 9.23
CA ILE A 300 -3.27 -29.18 9.58
C ILE A 300 -3.21 -30.56 8.91
N ARG A 301 -2.93 -30.59 7.60
CA ARG A 301 -2.84 -31.85 6.84
C ARG A 301 -1.78 -32.78 7.43
N THR A 302 -0.57 -32.28 7.68
CA THR A 302 0.50 -33.10 8.28
C THR A 302 0.16 -33.55 9.69
N GLY A 303 -0.48 -32.68 10.49
CA GLY A 303 -0.87 -33.01 11.86
C GLY A 303 -1.92 -34.12 11.92
N ILE A 304 -2.93 -34.10 11.03
CA ILE A 304 -3.95 -35.17 10.93
C ILE A 304 -3.30 -36.51 10.60
N VAL A 305 -2.34 -36.55 9.67
CA VAL A 305 -1.64 -37.80 9.29
C VAL A 305 -0.87 -38.38 10.48
N PHE A 306 -0.08 -37.56 11.18
CA PHE A 306 0.71 -38.05 12.32
C PHE A 306 -0.16 -38.42 13.53
N LEU A 307 -1.23 -37.66 13.78
CA LEU A 307 -2.19 -37.98 14.84
C LEU A 307 -2.89 -39.32 14.55
N GLY A 308 -3.29 -39.58 13.30
CA GLY A 308 -3.88 -40.86 12.89
C GLY A 308 -2.91 -42.04 13.03
N ILE A 309 -1.66 -41.89 12.57
CA ILE A 309 -0.62 -42.92 12.71
C ILE A 309 -0.31 -43.19 14.18
N GLY A 310 -0.18 -42.15 14.99
CA GLY A 310 0.08 -42.27 16.43
C GLY A 310 -1.05 -43.00 17.17
N LEU A 311 -2.31 -42.67 16.89
CA LEU A 311 -3.47 -43.38 17.45
C LEU A 311 -3.51 -44.85 17.02
N GLY A 312 -3.18 -45.15 15.77
CA GLY A 312 -3.09 -46.52 15.26
C GLY A 312 -2.04 -47.35 16.01
N LEU A 313 -0.85 -46.79 16.22
CA LEU A 313 0.23 -47.45 16.98
C LEU A 313 -0.17 -47.69 18.45
N VAL A 314 -0.70 -46.68 19.14
CA VAL A 314 -1.07 -46.82 20.56
C VAL A 314 -2.19 -47.86 20.73
N ARG A 315 -3.21 -47.84 19.85
CA ARG A 315 -4.34 -48.78 19.94
C ARG A 315 -3.94 -50.22 19.66
N TYR A 316 -3.00 -50.45 18.74
CA TYR A 316 -2.58 -51.80 18.38
C TYR A 316 -1.66 -52.43 19.45
N PHE A 317 -0.75 -51.66 20.05
CA PHE A 317 0.28 -52.22 20.94
C PHE A 317 -0.03 -52.13 22.44
N GLN A 318 -0.98 -51.28 22.85
CA GLN A 318 -1.50 -51.03 24.21
C GLN A 318 -0.47 -50.76 25.35
N VAL A 319 0.67 -51.46 25.47
CA VAL A 319 1.74 -51.23 26.48
C VAL A 319 3.11 -51.79 26.01
N ASP A 320 3.73 -51.19 24.98
CA ASP A 320 5.12 -51.54 24.56
C ASP A 320 5.95 -50.26 24.30
N MET A 321 7.29 -50.35 24.20
CA MET A 321 8.20 -49.23 23.90
C MET A 321 7.82 -48.47 22.62
N VAL A 322 7.19 -49.15 21.66
CA VAL A 322 6.61 -48.57 20.43
C VAL A 322 5.42 -47.63 20.73
N SER A 323 4.67 -47.88 21.81
CA SER A 323 3.55 -47.05 22.26
C SER A 323 4.01 -45.66 22.72
N LEU A 324 5.22 -45.54 23.29
CA LEU A 324 5.80 -44.26 23.70
C LEU A 324 6.04 -43.35 22.48
N TRP A 325 6.57 -43.91 21.38
CA TRP A 325 6.72 -43.19 20.12
C TRP A 325 5.37 -42.81 19.51
N GLY A 326 4.36 -43.69 19.63
CA GLY A 326 2.97 -43.38 19.25
C GLY A 326 2.40 -42.17 20.01
N LEU A 327 2.63 -42.08 21.32
CA LEU A 327 2.19 -40.94 22.14
C LEU A 327 2.86 -39.62 21.72
N ILE A 328 4.17 -39.65 21.44
CA ILE A 328 4.91 -38.49 20.93
C ILE A 328 4.32 -38.02 19.60
N LEU A 329 3.97 -38.94 18.70
CA LEU A 329 3.35 -38.62 17.41
C LEU A 329 1.96 -37.99 17.57
N ILE A 330 1.16 -38.46 18.53
CA ILE A 330 -0.15 -37.85 18.85
C ILE A 330 0.03 -36.42 19.33
N LEU A 331 0.95 -36.18 20.27
CA LEU A 331 1.25 -34.84 20.79
C LEU A 331 1.79 -33.91 19.69
N ALA A 332 2.73 -34.40 18.87
CA ALA A 332 3.27 -33.67 17.73
C ALA A 332 2.15 -33.33 16.72
N GLY A 333 1.32 -34.30 16.34
CA GLY A 333 0.20 -34.09 15.43
C GLY A 333 -0.82 -33.07 15.95
N GLY A 334 -1.17 -33.14 17.24
CA GLY A 334 -2.07 -32.19 17.90
C GLY A 334 -1.52 -30.77 17.91
N THR A 335 -0.27 -30.59 18.30
CA THR A 335 0.38 -29.26 18.29
C THR A 335 0.48 -28.66 16.88
N MET A 336 0.72 -29.49 15.86
CA MET A 336 0.73 -29.06 14.45
C MET A 336 -0.66 -28.62 13.97
N ILE A 337 -1.74 -29.29 14.40
CA ILE A 337 -3.12 -28.87 14.08
C ILE A 337 -3.45 -27.53 14.73
N ILE A 338 -3.12 -27.36 16.01
CA ILE A 338 -3.36 -26.12 16.75
C ILE A 338 -2.59 -24.97 16.11
N ASP A 339 -1.31 -25.16 15.78
CA ASP A 339 -0.55 -24.13 15.08
C ASP A 339 -1.15 -23.88 13.68
N GLY A 340 -1.43 -24.90 12.89
CA GLY A 340 -2.05 -24.72 11.57
C GLY A 340 -3.36 -23.91 11.60
N LEU A 341 -4.18 -24.10 12.64
CA LEU A 341 -5.38 -23.29 12.91
C LEU A 341 -5.05 -21.84 13.26
N GLN A 342 -4.05 -21.58 14.11
CA GLN A 342 -3.60 -20.20 14.42
C GLN A 342 -3.13 -19.44 13.16
N TRP A 343 -2.55 -20.14 12.19
CA TRP A 343 -2.14 -19.54 10.91
C TRP A 343 -3.32 -19.32 9.95
N TYR A 344 -4.30 -20.23 9.93
CA TYR A 344 -5.44 -20.24 9.00
C TYR A 344 -6.64 -19.38 9.45
N LEU A 345 -6.97 -19.36 10.74
CA LEU A 345 -8.16 -18.64 11.25
C LEU A 345 -8.18 -17.14 10.91
N PRO A 346 -7.06 -16.40 10.96
CA PRO A 346 -7.04 -14.99 10.57
C PRO A 346 -7.38 -14.79 9.09
N THR A 347 -6.98 -15.70 8.19
CA THR A 347 -7.19 -15.53 6.75
C THR A 347 -8.66 -15.74 6.35
N ARG A 348 -9.35 -16.67 7.01
CA ARG A 348 -10.77 -16.94 6.76
C ARG A 348 -11.69 -15.78 7.15
N LYS A 349 -11.28 -14.91 8.07
CA LYS A 349 -12.03 -13.69 8.42
C LYS A 349 -12.07 -12.68 7.26
N GLU A 350 -11.19 -12.82 6.27
CA GLU A 350 -11.05 -11.92 5.13
C GLU A 350 -11.60 -12.50 3.80
N GLU A 351 -11.54 -13.82 3.57
CA GLU A 351 -11.99 -14.49 2.32
C GLU A 351 -13.45 -14.26 1.88
N PRO A 352 -14.50 -14.45 2.73
CA PRO A 352 -15.89 -14.31 2.29
C PRO A 352 -16.27 -12.89 1.85
N LYS A 353 -15.37 -11.91 2.01
CA LYS A 353 -15.56 -10.52 1.61
C LYS A 353 -14.96 -10.20 0.24
N LEU A 354 -13.89 -10.90 -0.16
CA LEU A 354 -13.25 -10.73 -1.48
C LEU A 354 -14.06 -11.39 -2.61
N GLU A 355 -14.66 -12.55 -2.33
CA GLU A 355 -15.50 -13.25 -3.32
C GLU A 355 -16.78 -12.46 -3.63
N ARG A 356 -17.41 -11.83 -2.62
CA ARG A 356 -18.50 -10.87 -2.82
C ARG A 356 -18.08 -9.61 -3.59
N LEU A 357 -16.83 -9.16 -3.42
CA LEU A 357 -16.27 -8.00 -4.12
C LEU A 357 -16.05 -8.25 -5.62
N LEU A 358 -15.73 -9.49 -6.00
CA LEU A 358 -15.56 -9.88 -7.41
C LEU A 358 -16.89 -10.25 -8.09
N SER A 359 -17.91 -10.60 -7.31
CA SER A 359 -19.20 -11.06 -7.82
C SER A 359 -20.25 -9.98 -8.00
N ASP A 360 -20.08 -8.77 -7.45
CA ASP A 360 -20.96 -7.64 -7.73
C ASP A 360 -20.51 -6.97 -9.04
N PRO A 361 -21.22 -7.17 -10.18
CA PRO A 361 -20.95 -6.39 -11.37
C PRO A 361 -21.29 -4.92 -11.09
N VAL A 362 -20.33 -4.06 -11.37
CA VAL A 362 -20.47 -2.59 -11.38
C VAL A 362 -21.74 -2.24 -12.16
N ARG A 363 -22.72 -1.61 -11.51
CA ARG A 363 -23.87 -0.95 -12.16
C ARG A 363 -23.54 0.51 -12.43
#